data_AF-A0A1U7NW34-F1
#
_entry.id   AF-A0A1U7NW34-F1
#
_cell.length_a   1.000
_cell.length_b   1.000
_cell.length_c   1.000
_cell.angle_alpha   90.00
_cell.angle_beta   90.00
_cell.angle_gamma   90.00
#
_symmetry.space_group_name_H-M   'P 1'
#
loop_
_entity.id
_entity.type
_entity.pdbx_description
1 polymer ?
#
loop_
_entity_poly.entity_id
_entity_poly.type
_entity_poly.pdbx_seq_one_letter_code
_entity_poly.pdbx_strand_id
1 'polypeptide(L)' 'MTAFTQPVTIDPTERQRRKKAIVVTRASVHLEGFVLDAEVEGIYAQFIDGQIDMPSMILKVKRHTGLSGRSSKR' A
#
# COMPACT_ATOMS: atom_id res chain seq x y z
N MET A 1 -0.07 2.71 22.07
CA MET A 1 0.92 1.67 21.71
C MET A 1 1.33 1.89 20.26
N THR A 2 2.49 2.52 20.06
CA THR A 2 3.08 2.87 18.77
C THR A 2 3.85 1.66 18.23
N ALA A 3 3.31 0.98 17.21
CA ALA A 3 4.10 0.01 16.46
C ALA A 3 5.01 0.80 15.52
N PHE A 4 6.30 0.86 15.85
CA PHE A 4 7.31 1.52 15.05
C PHE A 4 7.45 0.80 13.71
N THR A 5 7.32 1.59 12.64
CA THR A 5 7.70 1.25 11.28
C THR A 5 9.17 0.88 11.26
N GLN A 6 9.49 -0.41 11.40
CA GLN A 6 10.83 -0.86 11.08
C GLN A 6 10.90 -1.09 9.58
N PRO A 7 11.94 -0.55 8.90
CA PRO A 7 12.19 -0.92 7.52
C PRO A 7 12.33 -2.44 7.45
N VAL A 8 11.52 -3.05 6.59
CA VAL A 8 11.62 -4.48 6.29
C VAL A 8 12.79 -4.60 5.34
N THR A 9 13.90 -5.17 5.81
CA THR A 9 14.95 -5.62 4.90
C THR A 9 14.33 -6.65 3.95
N ILE A 10 14.17 -6.25 2.68
CA ILE A 10 13.66 -7.11 1.62
C ILE A 10 14.77 -7.36 0.61
N ASP A 11 14.80 -8.57 0.08
CA ASP A 11 15.71 -8.89 -1.01
C ASP A 11 15.21 -8.31 -2.36
N PRO A 12 16.07 -8.25 -3.39
CA PRO A 12 15.68 -7.75 -4.71
C PRO A 12 14.53 -8.53 -5.37
N THR A 13 14.40 -9.83 -5.09
CA THR A 13 13.32 -10.69 -5.62
C THR A 13 11.99 -10.28 -5.01
N GLU A 14 11.94 -10.05 -3.70
CA GLU A 14 10.75 -9.57 -2.99
C GLU A 14 10.37 -8.16 -3.46
N ARG A 15 11.34 -7.26 -3.62
CA ARG A 15 11.09 -5.93 -4.21
C ARG A 15 10.45 -6.05 -5.60
N GLN A 16 10.99 -6.92 -6.45
CA GLN A 16 10.44 -7.13 -7.79
C GLN A 16 9.04 -7.77 -7.74
N ARG A 17 8.78 -8.68 -6.81
CA ARG A 17 7.46 -9.27 -6.57
C ARG A 17 6.45 -8.19 -6.18
N ARG A 18 6.79 -7.33 -5.22
CA ARG A 18 5.95 -6.20 -4.79
C ARG A 18 5.68 -5.23 -5.93
N LYS A 19 6.71 -4.86 -6.70
CA LYS A 19 6.56 -3.98 -7.87
C LYS A 19 5.58 -4.56 -8.89
N LYS A 20 5.70 -5.85 -9.21
CA LYS A 20 4.76 -6.53 -10.12
C LYS A 20 3.33 -6.51 -9.57
N ALA A 21 3.15 -6.81 -8.28
CA ALA A 21 1.83 -6.79 -7.64
C ALA A 21 1.17 -5.40 -7.77
N ILE A 22 1.87 -4.33 -7.41
CA ILE A 22 1.34 -2.96 -7.50
C ILE A 22 1.04 -2.56 -8.95
N VAL A 23 1.91 -2.90 -9.91
CA VAL A 23 1.66 -2.62 -11.33
C VAL A 23 0.37 -3.30 -11.82
N VAL A 24 0.14 -4.56 -11.46
CA VAL A 24 -1.07 -5.30 -11.85
C VAL A 24 -2.31 -4.69 -11.19
N THR A 25 -2.28 -4.43 -9.88
CA THR A 25 -3.39 -3.80 -9.16
C THR A 25 -3.74 -2.44 -9.76
N ARG A 26 -2.73 -1.62 -10.04
CA ARG A 26 -2.91 -0.32 -10.68
C ARG A 26 -3.48 -0.44 -12.09
N ALA A 27 -3.04 -1.40 -12.88
CA ALA A 27 -3.60 -1.62 -14.21
C ALA A 27 -5.07 -2.05 -14.13
N SER A 28 -5.42 -2.92 -13.18
CA SER A 28 -6.80 -3.38 -12.96
C SER A 28 -7.76 -2.23 -12.74
N VAL A 29 -7.42 -1.28 -11.86
CA VAL A 29 -8.30 -0.13 -11.57
C VAL A 29 -8.33 0.88 -12.73
N HIS A 30 -7.24 1.04 -13.48
CA HIS A 30 -7.24 1.89 -14.68
C HIS A 30 -8.13 1.35 -15.81
N LEU A 31 -8.27 0.02 -15.94
CA LEU A 31 -9.22 -0.58 -16.90
C LEU A 31 -10.67 -0.21 -16.59
N GLU A 32 -10.98 0.12 -15.33
CA GLU A 32 -12.29 0.59 -14.89
C GLU A 32 -12.43 2.12 -14.99
N GLY A 33 -11.40 2.83 -15.47
CA GLY A 33 -11.39 4.29 -15.60
C GLY A 33 -10.94 5.05 -14.35
N PHE A 34 -10.46 4.36 -13.32
CA PHE A 34 -9.95 5.00 -12.10
C PHE A 34 -8.45 5.32 -12.21
N VAL A 35 -8.06 6.46 -11.63
CA VAL A 35 -6.65 6.85 -11.42
C VAL A 35 -6.39 6.90 -9.92
N LEU A 36 -5.25 6.38 -9.47
CA LEU A 36 -4.89 6.41 -8.06
C LEU A 36 -4.44 7.81 -7.64
N ASP A 37 -4.76 8.16 -6.39
CA ASP A 37 -4.26 9.37 -5.73
C ASP A 37 -2.72 9.31 -5.58
N ALA A 38 -2.06 10.46 -5.69
CA ALA A 38 -0.61 10.58 -5.62
C ALA A 38 -0.03 10.15 -4.26
N GLU A 39 -0.75 10.38 -3.16
CA GLU A 39 -0.34 9.95 -1.82
C GLU A 39 -0.42 8.42 -1.68
N VAL A 40 -1.44 7.79 -2.28
CA VAL A 40 -1.56 6.33 -2.33
C VAL A 40 -0.43 5.70 -3.15
N GLU A 41 -0.08 6.27 -4.30
CA GLU A 41 1.10 5.86 -5.09
C GLU A 41 2.39 5.98 -4.26
N GLY A 42 2.53 7.06 -3.48
CA GLY A 42 3.64 7.22 -2.53
C GLY A 42 3.69 6.12 -1.46
N ILE A 43 2.55 5.74 -0.89
CA ILE A 43 2.46 4.64 0.08
C ILE A 43 2.88 3.30 -0.56
N TYR A 44 2.49 3.05 -1.81
CA TYR A 44 2.92 1.84 -2.52
C TYR A 44 4.41 1.83 -2.86
N ALA A 45 5.01 2.98 -3.17
CA ALA A 45 6.45 3.08 -3.34
C ALA A 45 7.20 2.69 -2.06
N GLN A 46 6.75 3.19 -0.89
CA GLN A 46 7.31 2.79 0.41
C GLN A 46 7.22 1.28 0.65
N PHE A 47 6.11 0.65 0.26
CA PHE A 47 5.95 -0.80 0.37
C PHE A 47 6.88 -1.56 -0.59
N ILE A 48 7.00 -1.12 -1.85
CA ILE A 48 7.88 -1.73 -2.85
C ILE A 48 9.33 -1.68 -2.40
N ASP A 49 9.78 -0.55 -1.86
CA ASP A 49 11.17 -0.34 -1.43
C ASP A 49 11.46 -0.89 -0.02
N GLY A 50 10.50 -1.56 0.61
CA GLY A 50 10.69 -2.22 1.91
C GLY A 50 10.68 -1.26 3.11
N GLN A 51 10.35 0.01 2.91
CA GLN A 51 10.25 0.99 4.00
C GLN A 51 9.08 0.68 4.95
N ILE A 52 8.04 0.02 4.43
CA ILE A 52 6.89 -0.45 5.22
C ILE A 52 6.51 -1.89 4.85
N ASP A 53 5.89 -2.59 5.79
CA ASP A 53 5.26 -3.89 5.56
C ASP A 53 3.84 -3.75 4.99
N MET A 54 3.24 -4.87 4.59
CA MET A 54 1.89 -4.90 4.03
C MET A 54 0.81 -4.42 5.02
N PRO A 55 0.79 -4.84 6.30
CA PRO A 55 -0.12 -4.27 7.29
C PRO A 55 -0.05 -2.75 7.40
N SER A 56 1.16 -2.19 7.44
CA SER A 56 1.37 -0.74 7.50
C SER A 56 0.91 -0.03 6.23
N MET A 57 1.19 -0.61 5.06
CA MET A 57 0.69 -0.11 3.78
C MET A 57 -0.84 -0.02 3.78
N ILE A 58 -1.53 -1.11 4.15
CA ILE A 58 -3.00 -1.15 4.22
C ILE A 58 -3.53 -0.10 5.21
N LEU A 59 -2.91 0.01 6.39
CA LEU A 59 -3.31 0.98 7.40
C LEU A 59 -3.13 2.43 6.93
N LYS A 60 -2.01 2.74 6.27
CA LYS A 60 -1.75 4.08 5.71
C LYS A 60 -2.77 4.43 4.62
N VAL A 61 -3.05 3.52 3.68
CA VAL A 61 -4.08 3.72 2.65
C VAL A 61 -5.45 3.96 3.31
N LYS A 62 -5.87 3.11 4.26
CA LYS A 62 -7.15 3.28 4.96
C LYS A 62 -7.26 4.61 5.69
N ARG A 63 -6.17 5.10 6.29
CA ARG A 63 -6.15 6.41 6.96
C ARG A 63 -6.29 7.54 5.97
N HIS A 64 -5.53 7.51 4.88
CA HIS A 64 -5.61 8.52 3.83
C HIS A 64 -7.02 8.60 3.22
N THR A 65 -7.65 7.45 2.94
CA THR A 65 -9.00 7.42 2.34
C THR A 65 -10.14 7.58 3.34
N GLY A 66 -9.86 7.87 4.63
CA GLY A 66 -10.87 7.99 5.68
C GLY A 66 -11.57 6.67 6.07
N LEU A 67 -11.12 5.52 5.54
CA LEU A 67 -11.66 4.19 5.84
C LEU A 67 -11.13 3.59 7.15
N SER A 68 -10.24 4.29 7.85
CA SER A 68 -9.71 3.86 9.16
C SER A 68 -10.72 3.95 10.30
N GLY A 69 -11.91 4.54 10.08
CA GLY A 69 -12.93 4.74 11.10
C GLY A 69 -14.34 4.44 10.60
N ARG A 70 -14.71 3.16 10.55
CA ARG A 70 -16.08 2.67 10.81
C ARG A 70 -16.05 1.14 10.77
N SER A 71 -16.14 0.51 11.94
CA SER A 71 -16.78 -0.81 12.02
C SER A 71 -18.22 -0.60 11.58
N SER A 72 -18.51 -0.89 10.32
CA SER A 72 -19.89 -1.09 9.89
C SER A 72 -20.38 -2.36 10.58
N LYS A 73 -20.94 -2.23 11.78
CA LYS A 73 -21.90 -3.21 12.29
C LYS A 73 -23.07 -3.20 11.31
N ARG A 74 -23.12 -4.21 10.45
CA ARG A 74 -24.36 -4.68 9.86
C ARG A 74 -24.56 -6.11 10.34
#